data_AF-A4S0A6-F1
#
_entry.id   AF-A4S0A6-F1
#
_cell.length_a   1.000
_cell.length_b   1.000
_cell.length_c   1.000
_cell.angle_alpha   90.00
_cell.angle_beta   90.00
_cell.angle_gamma   90.00
#
_symmetry.space_group_name_H-M   'P 1'
#
loop_
_entity.id
_entity.type
_entity.pdbx_description
1 polymer ?
#
loop_
_entity_poly.entity_id
_entity_poly.type
_entity_poly.pdbx_seq_one_letter_code
_entity_poly.pdbx_strand_id
1 'polypeptide(L)'
;MFATAAPAPRAAPAPRAARSTTPPSSARASARASSSGADVLYFCYGSNLNPSTFDGVRGMRPTSSTPCVLRGFELAFNVPGVPYVEPAFASAVAREGAECHGVAHGITRDEWEYLVTTEGSYDVVDVDCDAYDGRKLRCKTLTHRTLKNFGERAPSLRYATLLREGARFHGLDEAWIARLDALETYEPVELDLGQRAALALSVGPTLLAAVPAAGAAAAKRLSTGDGRGAVIDAFVETQDVVWGVQNAFFAPWMGSSGRNAKK
;
A
#
# COMPACT_ATOMS: atom_id res chain seq x y z
N MET A 1 76.05 -12.00 -12.52
CA MET A 1 75.14 -12.09 -11.36
C MET A 1 75.52 -11.00 -10.38
N PHE A 2 74.85 -9.85 -10.44
CA PHE A 2 74.98 -8.81 -9.42
C PHE A 2 73.64 -8.10 -9.25
N ALA A 3 73.26 -7.94 -7.99
CA ALA A 3 72.01 -7.42 -7.51
C ALA A 3 71.86 -5.92 -7.81
N THR A 4 70.65 -5.50 -8.18
CA THR A 4 70.26 -4.11 -8.40
C THR A 4 69.80 -3.46 -7.09
N ALA A 5 70.50 -2.40 -6.69
CA ALA A 5 70.16 -1.53 -5.56
C ALA A 5 69.12 -0.45 -5.97
N ALA A 6 68.30 -0.04 -5.01
CA ALA A 6 67.18 0.90 -5.14
C ALA A 6 67.62 2.38 -5.27
N PRO A 7 66.82 3.25 -5.90
CA PRO A 7 66.94 4.69 -5.78
C PRO A 7 65.87 5.36 -4.88
N ALA A 8 66.30 6.51 -4.33
CA ALA A 8 65.75 7.34 -3.26
C ALA A 8 64.44 8.13 -3.59
N PRO A 9 63.79 8.79 -2.59
CA PRO A 9 62.38 9.22 -2.68
C PRO A 9 62.18 10.58 -3.35
N ARG A 10 61.00 10.77 -3.97
CA ARG A 10 60.55 12.03 -4.60
C ARG A 10 59.46 12.73 -3.79
N ALA A 11 59.61 14.04 -3.67
CA ALA A 11 58.82 14.97 -2.88
C ALA A 11 57.35 15.15 -3.33
N ALA A 12 56.49 15.51 -2.37
CA ALA A 12 55.06 15.76 -2.53
C ALA A 12 54.73 17.16 -3.10
N PRO A 13 53.65 17.32 -3.90
CA PRO A 13 53.14 18.63 -4.31
C PRO A 13 51.95 19.14 -3.45
N ALA A 14 51.82 20.47 -3.44
CA ALA A 14 50.97 21.34 -2.60
C ALA A 14 49.46 21.36 -2.94
N PRO A 15 48.57 21.90 -2.08
CA PRO A 15 47.11 21.79 -2.22
C PRO A 15 46.49 22.85 -3.16
N ARG A 16 45.42 22.46 -3.87
CA ARG A 16 44.68 23.30 -4.83
C ARG A 16 43.31 23.73 -4.28
N ALA A 17 43.01 25.02 -4.45
CA ALA A 17 41.87 25.76 -3.89
C ALA A 17 40.47 25.31 -4.35
N ALA A 18 39.49 25.51 -3.46
CA ALA A 18 38.06 25.27 -3.65
C ALA A 18 37.40 26.27 -4.60
N ARG A 19 36.42 25.80 -5.40
CA ARG A 19 35.56 26.64 -6.25
C ARG A 19 34.13 26.66 -5.73
N SER A 20 33.65 27.86 -5.46
CA SER A 20 32.25 28.22 -5.24
C SER A 20 31.45 28.13 -6.54
N THR A 21 30.24 27.55 -6.48
CA THR A 21 29.22 27.66 -7.53
C THR A 21 27.86 27.95 -6.90
N THR A 22 27.25 29.03 -7.37
CA THR A 22 25.95 29.58 -6.96
C THR A 22 24.80 28.82 -7.67
N PRO A 23 23.65 28.55 -7.03
CA PRO A 23 22.48 27.98 -7.71
C PRO A 23 21.57 29.06 -8.32
N PRO A 24 20.85 28.80 -9.43
CA PRO A 24 19.97 29.77 -10.05
C PRO A 24 18.53 29.81 -9.46
N SER A 25 18.14 31.05 -9.12
CA SER A 25 16.84 31.75 -9.27
C SER A 25 15.51 31.08 -8.90
N SER A 26 14.90 31.63 -7.86
CA SER A 26 13.64 31.30 -7.16
C SER A 26 12.37 32.00 -7.69
N ALA A 27 12.28 32.33 -8.98
CA ALA A 27 11.23 33.25 -9.47
C ALA A 27 9.87 32.64 -9.87
N ARG A 28 9.51 31.43 -9.39
CA ARG A 28 8.18 30.83 -9.67
C ARG A 28 7.39 30.44 -8.41
N ALA A 29 7.92 30.74 -7.23
CA ALA A 29 7.27 30.47 -5.95
C ALA A 29 6.57 31.73 -5.41
N SER A 30 5.53 32.21 -6.10
CA SER A 30 4.60 33.21 -5.53
C SER A 30 3.33 33.28 -6.37
N ALA A 31 2.47 32.27 -6.23
CA ALA A 31 1.04 32.38 -6.60
C ALA A 31 0.17 31.25 -6.01
N ARG A 32 0.49 30.71 -4.82
CA ARG A 32 -0.42 29.76 -4.16
C ARG A 32 -0.38 29.91 -2.65
N ALA A 33 -0.93 31.03 -2.17
CA ALA A 33 -1.41 31.15 -0.81
C ALA A 33 -2.94 31.25 -0.87
N SER A 34 -3.64 30.17 -0.49
CA SER A 34 -4.89 30.16 0.32
C SER A 34 -5.74 28.89 0.15
N SER A 35 -5.44 27.86 0.96
CA SER A 35 -6.42 27.24 1.88
C SER A 35 -5.64 26.59 3.01
N SER A 36 -5.59 27.23 4.18
CA SER A 36 -4.91 26.70 5.37
C SER A 36 -5.79 25.72 6.14
N GLY A 37 -6.59 24.92 5.44
CA GLY A 37 -7.49 23.93 5.99
C GLY A 37 -7.48 22.69 5.09
N ALA A 38 -7.74 21.52 5.67
CA ALA A 38 -7.92 20.30 4.89
C ALA A 38 -9.03 20.50 3.85
N ASP A 39 -8.75 20.15 2.60
CA ASP A 39 -9.78 20.12 1.55
C ASP A 39 -10.55 18.79 1.56
N VAL A 40 -9.93 17.73 2.10
CA VAL A 40 -10.46 16.37 2.15
C VAL A 40 -10.16 15.75 3.51
N LEU A 41 -11.17 15.13 4.12
CA LEU A 41 -10.96 14.20 5.23
C LEU A 41 -10.88 12.78 4.68
N TYR A 42 -9.73 12.14 4.81
CA TYR A 42 -9.49 10.76 4.40
C TYR A 42 -9.54 9.85 5.63
N PHE A 43 -10.53 8.97 5.72
CA PHE A 43 -10.59 7.93 6.74
C PHE A 43 -9.69 6.76 6.34
N CYS A 44 -8.63 6.54 7.11
CA CYS A 44 -7.70 5.44 6.93
C CYS A 44 -7.87 4.38 8.05
N TYR A 45 -7.73 3.11 7.67
CA TYR A 45 -7.85 1.95 8.56
C TYR A 45 -6.72 0.91 8.35
N GLY A 46 -5.90 1.10 7.31
CA GLY A 46 -4.83 0.20 6.90
C GLY A 46 -3.44 0.75 7.25
N SER A 47 -2.45 0.49 6.39
CA SER A 47 -1.06 0.93 6.61
C SER A 47 -0.87 2.45 6.73
N ASN A 48 -1.81 3.24 6.20
CA ASN A 48 -1.82 4.70 6.34
C ASN A 48 -2.12 5.17 7.77
N LEU A 49 -2.46 4.28 8.71
CA LEU A 49 -2.47 4.58 10.15
C LEU A 49 -1.06 4.84 10.69
N ASN A 50 -0.02 4.25 10.10
CA ASN A 50 1.34 4.36 10.61
C ASN A 50 2.04 5.61 10.04
N PRO A 51 2.56 6.53 10.89
CA PRO A 51 3.23 7.74 10.43
C PRO A 51 4.43 7.47 9.52
N SER A 52 5.18 6.37 9.72
CA SER A 52 6.31 6.02 8.84
C SER A 52 5.86 5.74 7.40
N THR A 53 4.62 5.28 7.23
CA THR A 53 4.02 5.00 5.93
C THR A 53 3.36 6.24 5.34
N PHE A 54 2.55 6.93 6.13
CA PHE A 54 1.78 8.08 5.65
C PHE A 54 2.66 9.31 5.40
N ASP A 55 3.46 9.71 6.40
CA ASP A 55 4.32 10.88 6.29
C ASP A 55 5.68 10.53 5.67
N GLY A 56 6.22 9.35 6.00
CA GLY A 56 7.54 8.93 5.54
C GLY A 56 7.56 8.48 4.09
N VAL A 57 6.99 7.30 3.80
CA VAL A 57 7.03 6.69 2.47
C VAL A 57 6.20 7.46 1.43
N ARG A 58 4.98 7.87 1.79
CA ARG A 58 4.10 8.61 0.87
C ARG A 58 4.40 10.12 0.82
N GLY A 59 5.13 10.66 1.80
CA GLY A 59 5.42 12.09 1.86
C GLY A 59 4.18 12.96 2.14
N MET A 60 3.10 12.39 2.67
CA MET A 60 1.89 13.14 3.02
C MET A 60 2.14 14.03 4.24
N ARG A 61 1.40 15.13 4.38
CA ARG A 61 1.47 15.99 5.56
C ARG A 61 0.07 16.32 6.06
N PRO A 62 -0.55 15.45 6.87
CA PRO A 62 -1.89 15.71 7.37
C PRO A 62 -1.93 17.00 8.20
N THR A 63 -2.88 17.87 7.88
CA THR A 63 -3.19 19.08 8.65
C THR A 63 -3.90 18.76 9.97
N SER A 64 -4.55 17.60 10.03
CA SER A 64 -5.18 17.04 11.24
C SER A 64 -5.25 15.52 11.14
N SER A 65 -5.29 14.84 12.28
CA SER A 65 -5.45 13.38 12.39
C SER A 65 -6.39 13.10 13.55
N THR A 66 -7.64 12.74 13.24
CA THR A 66 -8.69 12.54 14.27
C THR A 66 -9.08 11.06 14.36
N PRO A 67 -8.85 10.39 15.50
CA PRO A 67 -9.39 9.05 15.77
C PRO A 67 -10.92 9.03 15.65
N CYS A 68 -11.44 8.07 14.89
CA CYS A 68 -12.88 7.95 14.65
C CYS A 68 -13.30 6.51 14.33
N VAL A 69 -14.62 6.30 14.36
CA VAL A 69 -15.28 5.03 14.03
C VAL A 69 -16.06 5.20 12.73
N LEU A 70 -15.81 4.31 11.78
CA LEU A 70 -16.64 4.10 10.61
C LEU A 70 -17.67 3.00 10.91
N ARG A 71 -18.96 3.35 10.95
CA ARG A 71 -20.06 2.42 11.22
C ARG A 71 -20.57 1.75 9.95
N GLY A 72 -21.02 0.51 10.06
CA GLY A 72 -21.54 -0.28 8.94
C GLY A 72 -20.44 -0.85 8.04
N PHE A 73 -19.19 -0.85 8.51
CA PHE A 73 -18.05 -1.42 7.80
C PHE A 73 -17.21 -2.28 8.73
N GLU A 74 -16.66 -3.36 8.19
CA GLU A 74 -15.67 -4.20 8.86
C GLU A 74 -14.30 -4.06 8.18
N LEU A 75 -13.25 -4.15 8.99
CA LEU A 75 -11.89 -4.35 8.49
C LEU A 75 -11.76 -5.80 7.98
N ALA A 76 -11.42 -5.97 6.71
CA ALA A 76 -11.16 -7.27 6.10
C ALA A 76 -9.81 -7.28 5.36
N PHE A 77 -9.18 -8.43 5.25
CA PHE A 77 -7.92 -8.61 4.50
C PHE A 77 -8.18 -9.37 3.20
N ASN A 78 -8.88 -8.69 2.29
CA ASN A 78 -9.39 -9.24 1.03
C ASN A 78 -8.82 -8.53 -0.22
N VAL A 79 -7.83 -7.65 -0.05
CA VAL A 79 -7.14 -6.99 -1.17
C VAL A 79 -5.92 -7.82 -1.55
N PRO A 80 -5.80 -8.28 -2.81
CA PRO A 80 -4.71 -9.15 -3.20
C PRO A 80 -3.35 -8.46 -3.15
N GLY A 81 -2.41 -9.10 -2.46
CA GLY A 81 -1.00 -8.75 -2.54
C GLY A 81 -0.20 -9.73 -3.40
N VAL A 82 1.10 -9.84 -3.11
CA VAL A 82 2.01 -10.75 -3.82
C VAL A 82 1.99 -12.12 -3.15
N PRO A 83 1.63 -13.20 -3.88
CA PRO A 83 1.64 -14.55 -3.32
C PRO A 83 2.96 -14.91 -2.65
N TYR A 84 2.87 -15.59 -1.50
CA TYR A 84 3.99 -16.08 -0.68
C TYR A 84 4.88 -15.03 0.00
N VAL A 85 4.71 -13.74 -0.31
CA VAL A 85 5.52 -12.65 0.25
C VAL A 85 4.68 -11.78 1.18
N GLU A 86 3.63 -11.16 0.62
CA GLU A 86 2.76 -10.26 1.34
C GLU A 86 1.35 -10.39 0.73
N PRO A 87 0.56 -11.36 1.23
CA PRO A 87 -0.50 -11.94 0.41
C PRO A 87 -1.81 -11.16 0.42
N ALA A 88 -2.05 -10.35 1.44
CA ALA A 88 -3.30 -9.63 1.62
C ALA A 88 -3.09 -8.26 2.27
N PHE A 89 -3.87 -7.28 1.81
CA PHE A 89 -3.98 -5.95 2.38
C PHE A 89 -5.41 -5.67 2.83
N ALA A 90 -5.57 -4.63 3.67
CA ALA A 90 -6.82 -4.27 4.28
C ALA A 90 -7.78 -3.57 3.31
N SER A 91 -9.08 -3.86 3.41
CA SER A 91 -10.15 -2.98 2.95
C SER A 91 -11.21 -2.78 4.04
N ALA A 92 -12.05 -1.76 3.88
CA ALA A 92 -13.29 -1.59 4.63
C ALA A 92 -14.45 -2.18 3.82
N VAL A 93 -15.03 -3.28 4.28
CA VAL A 93 -16.15 -3.97 3.61
C VAL A 93 -17.45 -3.61 4.31
N ALA A 94 -18.49 -3.26 3.54
CA ALA A 94 -19.79 -2.94 4.11
C ALA A 94 -20.38 -4.16 4.84
N ARG A 95 -20.70 -4.00 6.13
CA ARG A 95 -21.32 -5.01 6.98
C ARG A 95 -22.18 -4.33 8.03
N GLU A 96 -23.48 -4.64 8.01
CA GLU A 96 -24.43 -4.08 8.96
C GLU A 96 -24.04 -4.43 10.40
N GLY A 97 -24.12 -3.43 11.29
CA GLY A 97 -23.74 -3.56 12.70
C GLY A 97 -22.24 -3.68 12.97
N ALA A 98 -21.39 -3.71 11.93
CA ALA A 98 -19.94 -3.70 12.12
C ALA A 98 -19.41 -2.28 12.34
N GLU A 99 -18.24 -2.22 12.95
CA GLU A 99 -17.47 -1.00 13.15
C GLU A 99 -16.03 -1.22 12.72
N CYS A 100 -15.46 -0.19 12.10
CA CYS A 100 -14.06 -0.12 11.74
C CYS A 100 -13.47 1.15 12.35
N HIS A 101 -12.50 1.00 13.26
CA HIS A 101 -11.85 2.15 13.87
C HIS A 101 -10.62 2.53 13.05
N GLY A 102 -10.38 3.83 12.97
CA GLY A 102 -9.30 4.39 12.16
C GLY A 102 -9.11 5.87 12.43
N VAL A 103 -8.46 6.55 11.48
CA VAL A 103 -8.11 7.97 11.62
C VAL A 103 -8.60 8.74 10.41
N ALA A 104 -9.28 9.85 10.64
CA ALA A 104 -9.60 10.83 9.62
C ALA A 104 -8.43 11.82 9.51
N HIS A 105 -7.62 11.66 8.45
CA HIS A 105 -6.56 12.61 8.10
C HIS A 105 -7.12 13.74 7.25
N GLY A 106 -6.90 14.98 7.69
CA GLY A 106 -7.16 16.17 6.88
C GLY A 106 -6.02 16.43 5.91
N ILE A 107 -6.24 16.25 4.62
CA ILE A 107 -5.23 16.43 3.56
C ILE A 107 -5.72 17.41 2.50
N THR A 108 -4.78 17.89 1.69
CA THR A 108 -5.07 18.74 0.53
C THR A 108 -5.70 17.94 -0.61
N ARG A 109 -6.34 18.63 -1.56
CA ARG A 109 -6.88 17.97 -2.76
C ARG A 109 -5.79 17.28 -3.60
N ASP A 110 -4.63 17.91 -3.74
CA ASP A 110 -3.53 17.37 -4.55
C ASP A 110 -2.98 16.07 -3.92
N GLU A 111 -2.85 16.03 -2.58
CA GLU A 111 -2.47 14.82 -1.84
C GLU A 111 -3.52 13.71 -1.98
N TRP A 112 -4.81 14.06 -1.94
CA TRP A 112 -5.88 13.12 -2.18
C TRP A 112 -5.83 12.51 -3.59
N GLU A 113 -5.64 13.34 -4.63
CA GLU A 113 -5.52 12.86 -6.01
C GLU A 113 -4.30 11.94 -6.19
N TYR A 114 -3.17 12.28 -5.57
CA TYR A 114 -1.98 11.44 -5.54
C TYR A 114 -2.25 10.10 -4.83
N LEU A 115 -2.93 10.11 -3.69
CA LEU A 115 -3.29 8.91 -2.94
C LEU A 115 -4.18 7.98 -3.78
N VAL A 116 -5.29 8.47 -4.33
CA VAL A 116 -6.19 7.63 -5.13
C VAL A 116 -5.48 7.11 -6.40
N THR A 117 -4.51 7.83 -6.93
CA THR A 117 -3.73 7.38 -8.08
C THR A 117 -2.76 6.24 -7.73
N THR A 118 -2.17 6.29 -6.53
CA THR A 118 -1.19 5.29 -6.08
C THR A 118 -1.81 4.05 -5.44
N GLU A 119 -3.00 4.15 -4.85
CA GLU A 119 -3.72 3.01 -4.26
C GLU A 119 -4.34 2.10 -5.35
N GLY A 120 -4.66 2.65 -6.52
CA GLY A 120 -4.91 1.94 -7.78
C GLY A 120 -6.12 0.99 -7.80
N SER A 121 -6.08 -0.10 -7.04
CA SER A 121 -7.08 -1.17 -7.00
C SER A 121 -8.32 -0.86 -6.16
N TYR A 122 -8.28 0.20 -5.35
CA TYR A 122 -9.36 0.54 -4.44
C TYR A 122 -10.43 1.42 -5.10
N ASP A 123 -11.67 1.20 -4.68
CA ASP A 123 -12.80 2.06 -4.96
C ASP A 123 -12.92 3.14 -3.88
N VAL A 124 -13.26 4.37 -4.27
CA VAL A 124 -13.48 5.49 -3.35
C VAL A 124 -14.96 5.55 -2.98
N VAL A 125 -15.24 5.68 -1.68
CA VAL A 125 -16.59 5.93 -1.17
C VAL A 125 -16.62 7.09 -0.19
N ASP A 126 -17.69 7.88 -0.23
CA ASP A 126 -18.00 8.88 0.78
C ASP A 126 -18.69 8.19 1.97
N VAL A 127 -18.23 8.49 3.18
CA VAL A 127 -18.69 7.87 4.44
C VAL A 127 -18.83 8.92 5.53
N ASP A 128 -19.71 8.65 6.50
CA ASP A 128 -19.79 9.43 7.72
C ASP A 128 -19.11 8.66 8.87
N CYS A 129 -18.23 9.34 9.60
CA CYS A 129 -17.45 8.78 10.70
C CYS A 129 -17.77 9.50 12.02
N ASP A 130 -17.69 8.76 13.12
CA ASP A 130 -17.89 9.27 14.48
C ASP A 130 -16.54 9.47 15.14
N ALA A 131 -16.11 10.72 15.30
CA ALA A 131 -14.89 11.04 16.02
C ALA A 131 -15.01 10.68 17.50
N TYR A 132 -13.89 10.28 18.11
CA TYR A 132 -13.87 9.91 19.53
C TYR A 132 -14.20 11.07 20.47
N ASP A 133 -13.97 12.30 20.00
CA ASP A 133 -14.36 13.52 20.71
C ASP A 133 -15.82 13.94 20.49
N GLY A 134 -16.63 13.08 19.84
CA GLY A 134 -18.06 13.26 19.64
C GLY A 134 -18.44 14.00 18.36
N ARG A 135 -17.48 14.51 17.57
CA ARG A 135 -17.78 15.15 16.28
C ARG A 135 -18.24 14.13 15.24
N LYS A 136 -19.13 14.55 14.34
CA LYS A 136 -19.46 13.82 13.11
C LYS A 136 -18.60 14.33 11.97
N LEU A 137 -17.92 13.44 11.26
CA LEU A 137 -17.01 13.77 10.17
C LEU A 137 -17.52 13.17 8.86
N ARG A 138 -17.52 13.96 7.79
CA ARG A 138 -17.74 13.43 6.44
C ARG A 138 -16.39 13.15 5.80
N CYS A 139 -16.12 11.88 5.54
CA CYS A 139 -14.84 11.42 5.05
C CYS A 139 -14.96 10.75 3.69
N LYS A 140 -13.86 10.68 2.97
CA LYS A 140 -13.65 9.71 1.90
C LYS A 140 -12.88 8.53 2.48
N THR A 141 -13.20 7.32 2.05
CA THR A 141 -12.39 6.14 2.36
C THR A 141 -12.24 5.26 1.13
N LEU A 142 -11.37 4.27 1.27
CA LEU A 142 -11.11 3.27 0.25
C LEU A 142 -11.87 2.00 0.61
N THR A 143 -12.42 1.31 -0.38
CA THR A 143 -12.96 -0.04 -0.26
C THR A 143 -12.44 -0.88 -1.41
N HIS A 144 -12.67 -2.18 -1.40
CA HIS A 144 -12.23 -3.07 -2.45
C HIS A 144 -13.31 -4.06 -2.82
N ARG A 145 -13.55 -4.22 -4.12
CA ARG A 145 -14.48 -5.21 -4.66
C ARG A 145 -13.99 -6.63 -4.42
N THR A 146 -14.91 -7.58 -4.26
CA THR A 146 -14.54 -9.00 -4.14
C THR A 146 -14.02 -9.52 -5.46
N LEU A 147 -12.91 -10.27 -5.43
CA LEU A 147 -12.40 -10.96 -6.62
C LEU A 147 -12.78 -12.43 -6.59
N LYS A 148 -12.89 -13.03 -7.77
CA LYS A 148 -13.36 -14.42 -7.92
C LYS A 148 -12.36 -15.43 -7.34
N ASN A 149 -11.08 -15.21 -7.59
CA ASN A 149 -9.99 -16.09 -7.18
C ASN A 149 -9.29 -15.60 -5.89
N PHE A 150 -9.80 -14.53 -5.27
CA PHE A 150 -9.24 -13.99 -4.03
C PHE A 150 -10.31 -13.85 -2.94
N GLY A 151 -10.15 -14.60 -1.85
CA GLY A 151 -10.92 -14.42 -0.62
C GLY A 151 -10.07 -13.82 0.50
N GLU A 152 -10.68 -13.69 1.66
CA GLU A 152 -9.98 -13.21 2.86
C GLU A 152 -8.80 -14.13 3.23
N ARG A 153 -7.68 -13.49 3.59
CA ARG A 153 -6.39 -14.11 3.88
C ARG A 153 -5.70 -13.34 5.02
N ALA A 154 -4.77 -14.00 5.70
CA ALA A 154 -4.02 -13.34 6.77
C ALA A 154 -3.08 -12.27 6.18
N PRO A 155 -3.00 -11.06 6.79
CA PRO A 155 -1.98 -10.08 6.41
C PRO A 155 -0.58 -10.57 6.77
N SER A 156 0.46 -10.03 6.14
CA SER A 156 1.84 -10.27 6.59
C SER A 156 2.05 -9.72 8.01
N LEU A 157 3.00 -10.28 8.76
CA LEU A 157 3.39 -9.74 10.06
C LEU A 157 3.83 -8.27 9.94
N ARG A 158 4.60 -7.95 8.90
CA ARG A 158 5.04 -6.58 8.59
C ARG A 158 3.83 -5.63 8.47
N TYR A 159 2.82 -6.01 7.69
CA TYR A 159 1.63 -5.19 7.48
C TYR A 159 0.78 -5.07 8.74
N ALA A 160 0.56 -6.17 9.47
CA ALA A 160 -0.16 -6.15 10.74
C ALA A 160 0.53 -5.24 11.77
N THR A 161 1.86 -5.23 11.82
CA THR A 161 2.63 -4.32 12.67
C THR A 161 2.36 -2.85 12.34
N LEU A 162 2.23 -2.48 11.05
CA LEU A 162 1.88 -1.10 10.68
C LEU A 162 0.53 -0.69 11.27
N LEU A 163 -0.49 -1.56 11.18
CA LEU A 163 -1.81 -1.29 11.74
C LEU A 163 -1.73 -1.17 13.27
N ARG A 164 -1.04 -2.10 13.93
CA ARG A 164 -0.87 -2.14 15.39
C ARG A 164 -0.17 -0.91 15.95
N GLU A 165 0.93 -0.50 15.33
CA GLU A 165 1.71 0.67 15.73
C GLU A 165 0.96 1.97 15.41
N GLY A 166 0.34 2.07 14.23
CA GLY A 166 -0.44 3.24 13.84
C GLY A 166 -1.66 3.45 14.74
N ALA A 167 -2.37 2.37 15.07
CA ALA A 167 -3.49 2.42 16.00
C ALA A 167 -3.09 2.95 17.39
N ARG A 168 -1.96 2.48 17.93
CA ARG A 168 -1.42 2.97 19.20
C ARG A 168 -0.94 4.41 19.12
N PHE A 169 -0.23 4.77 18.05
CA PHE A 169 0.27 6.12 17.85
C PHE A 169 -0.86 7.16 17.88
N HIS A 170 -2.00 6.84 17.27
CA HIS A 170 -3.16 7.72 17.25
C HIS A 170 -4.10 7.56 18.44
N GLY A 171 -3.83 6.63 19.38
CA GLY A 171 -4.70 6.40 20.54
C GLY A 171 -6.09 5.89 20.14
N LEU A 172 -6.15 4.93 19.22
CA LEU A 172 -7.41 4.23 18.92
C LEU A 172 -7.92 3.47 20.16
N ASP A 173 -9.19 3.09 20.13
CA ASP A 173 -9.86 2.38 21.21
C ASP A 173 -9.09 1.10 21.63
N GLU A 174 -8.99 0.85 22.93
CA GLU A 174 -8.22 -0.27 23.49
C GLU A 174 -8.74 -1.65 23.04
N ALA A 175 -10.07 -1.81 22.92
CA ALA A 175 -10.64 -3.05 22.43
C ALA A 175 -10.34 -3.25 20.93
N TRP A 176 -10.29 -2.16 20.15
CA TRP A 176 -9.86 -2.22 18.75
C TRP A 176 -8.38 -2.57 18.62
N ILE A 177 -7.49 -1.97 19.43
CA ILE A 177 -6.07 -2.31 19.46
C ILE A 177 -5.88 -3.78 19.81
N ALA A 178 -6.59 -4.29 20.83
CA ALA A 178 -6.55 -5.70 21.20
C ALA A 178 -7.01 -6.61 20.05
N ARG A 179 -8.04 -6.20 19.28
CA ARG A 179 -8.47 -6.92 18.06
C ARG A 179 -7.36 -6.96 17.00
N LEU A 180 -6.64 -5.84 16.79
CA LEU A 180 -5.51 -5.79 15.84
C LEU A 180 -4.31 -6.64 16.31
N ASP A 181 -4.07 -6.69 17.62
CA ASP A 181 -3.03 -7.54 18.20
C ASP A 181 -3.35 -9.03 18.03
N ALA A 182 -4.63 -9.39 18.15
CA ALA A 182 -5.12 -10.76 17.97
C ALA A 182 -5.17 -11.23 16.50
N LEU A 183 -4.88 -10.35 15.53
CA LEU A 183 -4.83 -10.74 14.12
C LEU A 183 -3.80 -11.85 13.91
N GLU A 184 -4.28 -12.94 13.33
CA GLU A 184 -3.42 -13.98 12.79
C GLU A 184 -2.67 -13.44 11.56
N THR A 185 -1.35 -13.62 11.56
CA THR A 185 -0.47 -13.11 10.51
C THR A 185 0.04 -14.24 9.65
N TYR A 186 0.15 -14.02 8.35
CA TYR A 186 0.74 -14.95 7.39
C TYR A 186 2.15 -15.35 7.81
N GLU A 187 2.35 -16.66 7.95
CA GLU A 187 3.66 -17.28 8.12
C GLU A 187 4.22 -17.65 6.75
N PRO A 188 5.38 -17.07 6.35
CA PRO A 188 6.02 -17.41 5.09
C PRO A 188 6.27 -18.91 4.95
N VAL A 189 5.85 -19.48 3.83
CA VAL A 189 6.18 -20.87 3.49
C VAL A 189 7.64 -20.95 3.05
N GLU A 190 8.40 -21.87 3.63
CA GLU A 190 9.75 -22.20 3.15
C GLU A 190 9.66 -22.93 1.81
N LEU A 191 10.10 -22.24 0.76
CA LEU A 191 10.16 -22.78 -0.60
C LEU A 191 11.57 -23.28 -0.90
N ASP A 192 11.66 -24.48 -1.49
CA ASP A 192 12.91 -25.00 -2.03
C ASP A 192 13.35 -24.24 -3.30
N LEU A 193 14.57 -24.51 -3.79
CA LEU A 193 15.11 -23.81 -4.96
C LEU A 193 14.27 -24.04 -6.23
N GLY A 194 13.71 -25.25 -6.41
CA GLY A 194 12.86 -25.58 -7.54
C GLY A 194 11.53 -24.85 -7.49
N GLN A 195 10.90 -24.81 -6.31
CA GLN A 195 9.69 -24.04 -6.02
C GLN A 195 9.88 -22.54 -6.28
N ARG A 196 10.99 -21.96 -5.80
CA ARG A 196 11.36 -20.56 -6.04
C ARG A 196 11.57 -20.27 -7.53
N ALA A 197 12.30 -21.15 -8.23
CA ALA A 197 12.53 -21.03 -9.67
C ALA A 197 11.23 -21.13 -10.46
N ALA A 198 10.35 -22.08 -10.12
CA ALA A 198 9.04 -22.25 -10.75
C ALA A 198 8.15 -21.00 -10.57
N LEU A 199 8.10 -20.45 -9.35
CA LEU A 199 7.37 -19.21 -9.08
C LEU A 199 7.91 -18.05 -9.91
N ALA A 200 9.23 -17.84 -9.92
CA ALA A 200 9.87 -16.77 -10.67
C ALA A 200 9.62 -16.88 -12.18
N LEU A 201 9.76 -18.08 -12.75
CA LEU A 201 9.54 -18.33 -14.18
C LEU A 201 8.06 -18.21 -14.57
N SER A 202 7.12 -18.38 -13.63
CA SER A 202 5.70 -18.28 -13.92
C SER A 202 5.17 -16.85 -14.06
N VAL A 203 5.90 -15.85 -13.55
CA VAL A 203 5.43 -14.44 -13.57
C VAL A 203 5.12 -13.98 -15.00
N GLY A 204 6.04 -14.18 -15.93
CA GLY A 204 5.87 -13.79 -17.33
C GLY A 204 4.66 -14.46 -18.01
N PRO A 205 4.59 -15.81 -18.03
CA PRO A 205 3.44 -16.54 -18.56
C PRO A 205 2.10 -16.17 -17.90
N THR A 206 2.09 -15.93 -16.58
CA THR A 206 0.87 -15.54 -15.86
C THR A 206 0.39 -14.15 -16.28
N LEU A 207 1.31 -13.18 -16.40
CA LEU A 207 0.98 -11.85 -16.90
C LEU A 207 0.50 -11.90 -18.37
N LEU A 208 1.11 -12.74 -19.21
CA LEU A 208 0.67 -12.94 -20.59
C LEU A 208 -0.74 -13.55 -20.65
N ALA A 209 -1.04 -14.54 -19.79
CA ALA A 209 -2.34 -15.16 -19.70
C ALA A 209 -3.44 -14.18 -19.23
N ALA A 210 -3.08 -13.14 -18.48
CA ALA A 210 -4.02 -12.11 -18.03
C ALA A 210 -4.41 -11.11 -19.12
N VAL A 211 -3.62 -10.96 -20.19
CA VAL A 211 -3.82 -9.92 -21.23
C VAL A 211 -5.23 -9.93 -21.83
N PRO A 212 -5.83 -11.07 -22.22
CA PRO A 212 -7.17 -11.06 -22.82
C PRO A 212 -8.25 -10.59 -21.84
N ALA A 213 -8.20 -11.06 -20.59
CA ALA A 213 -9.16 -10.70 -19.56
C ALA A 213 -9.03 -9.23 -19.16
N ALA A 214 -7.80 -8.77 -18.91
CA ALA A 214 -7.50 -7.37 -18.60
C ALA A 214 -7.91 -6.42 -19.73
N GLY A 215 -7.66 -6.79 -20.99
CA GLY A 215 -8.07 -6.03 -22.17
C GLY A 215 -9.59 -5.92 -22.29
N ALA A 216 -10.32 -7.02 -22.06
CA ALA A 216 -11.79 -7.01 -22.05
C ALA A 216 -12.36 -6.12 -20.92
N ALA A 217 -11.78 -6.18 -19.72
CA ALA A 217 -12.16 -5.35 -18.59
C ALA A 217 -11.94 -3.85 -18.89
N ALA A 218 -10.77 -3.48 -19.43
CA ALA A 218 -10.46 -2.11 -19.84
C ALA A 218 -11.40 -1.60 -20.95
N ALA A 219 -11.68 -2.42 -21.96
CA ALA A 219 -12.48 -2.01 -23.12
C ALA A 219 -13.89 -1.52 -22.72
N LYS A 220 -14.49 -2.13 -21.69
CA LYS A 220 -15.80 -1.73 -21.16
C LYS A 220 -15.82 -0.27 -20.71
N ARG A 221 -14.79 0.17 -19.99
CA ARG A 221 -14.65 1.56 -19.49
C ARG A 221 -14.17 2.55 -20.54
N LEU A 222 -13.29 2.10 -21.44
CA LEU A 222 -12.86 2.91 -22.58
C LEU A 222 -14.03 3.26 -23.50
N SER A 223 -14.99 2.35 -23.67
CA SER A 223 -16.20 2.61 -24.46
C SER A 223 -17.07 3.75 -23.91
N THR A 224 -16.94 4.07 -22.62
CA THR A 224 -17.63 5.16 -21.93
C THR A 224 -16.73 6.38 -21.68
N GLY A 225 -15.49 6.40 -22.22
CA GLY A 225 -14.53 7.49 -22.03
C GLY A 225 -13.81 7.52 -20.68
N ASP A 226 -13.96 6.49 -19.85
CA ASP A 226 -13.36 6.39 -18.51
C ASP A 226 -11.99 5.71 -18.57
N GLY A 227 -10.96 6.45 -19.01
CA GLY A 227 -9.61 5.90 -19.17
C GLY A 227 -8.95 5.47 -17.85
N ARG A 228 -9.22 6.18 -16.75
CA ARG A 228 -8.69 5.82 -15.43
C ARG A 228 -9.33 4.52 -14.93
N GLY A 229 -10.65 4.42 -14.99
CA GLY A 229 -11.38 3.20 -14.64
C GLY A 229 -10.91 2.00 -15.47
N ALA A 230 -10.57 2.21 -16.75
CA ALA A 230 -10.04 1.14 -17.59
C ALA A 230 -8.70 0.56 -17.09
N VAL A 231 -7.78 1.42 -16.63
CA VAL A 231 -6.49 0.97 -16.06
C VAL A 231 -6.71 0.20 -14.76
N ILE A 232 -7.61 0.67 -13.90
CA ILE A 232 -7.95 0.03 -12.63
C ILE A 232 -8.58 -1.35 -12.89
N ASP A 233 -9.59 -1.42 -13.77
CA ASP A 233 -10.27 -2.67 -14.09
C ASP A 233 -9.31 -3.70 -14.71
N ALA A 234 -8.39 -3.27 -15.59
CA ALA A 234 -7.33 -4.14 -16.12
C ALA A 234 -6.37 -4.66 -15.04
N PHE A 235 -5.96 -3.80 -14.11
CA PHE A 235 -5.07 -4.17 -13.00
C PHE A 235 -5.74 -5.18 -12.07
N VAL A 236 -6.99 -4.92 -11.67
CA VAL A 236 -7.77 -5.81 -10.79
C VAL A 236 -7.98 -7.18 -11.44
N GLU A 237 -8.32 -7.22 -12.75
CA GLU A 237 -8.48 -8.49 -13.47
C GLU A 237 -7.15 -9.25 -13.59
N THR A 238 -6.03 -8.54 -13.77
CA THR A 238 -4.70 -9.15 -13.76
C THR A 238 -4.40 -9.82 -12.42
N GLN A 239 -4.73 -9.17 -11.30
CA GLN A 239 -4.59 -9.76 -9.97
C GLN A 239 -5.48 -11.01 -9.81
N ASP A 240 -6.73 -10.97 -10.30
CA ASP A 240 -7.63 -12.13 -10.23
C ASP A 240 -7.07 -13.34 -10.99
N VAL A 241 -6.49 -13.13 -12.19
CA VAL A 241 -5.85 -14.19 -12.97
C VAL A 241 -4.60 -14.73 -12.26
N VAL A 242 -3.74 -13.85 -11.74
CA VAL A 242 -2.54 -14.25 -10.98
C VAL A 242 -2.93 -15.15 -9.80
N TRP A 243 -3.95 -14.75 -9.04
CA TRP A 243 -4.43 -15.55 -7.92
C TRP A 243 -5.16 -16.83 -8.36
N GLY A 244 -5.78 -16.85 -9.54
CA GLY A 244 -6.31 -18.06 -10.16
C GLY A 244 -5.23 -19.09 -10.47
N VAL A 245 -4.15 -18.69 -11.15
CA VAL A 245 -2.98 -19.54 -11.42
C VAL A 245 -2.36 -20.03 -10.11
N GLN A 246 -2.20 -19.12 -9.15
CA GLN A 246 -1.67 -19.44 -7.84
C GLN A 246 -2.50 -20.50 -7.10
N ASN A 247 -3.81 -20.35 -7.04
CA ASN A 247 -4.68 -21.31 -6.36
C ASN A 247 -4.75 -22.66 -7.09
N ALA A 248 -4.78 -22.67 -8.42
CA ALA A 248 -4.98 -23.89 -9.20
C ALA A 248 -3.69 -24.69 -9.42
N PHE A 249 -2.56 -24.02 -9.61
CA PHE A 249 -1.30 -24.66 -9.98
C PHE A 249 -0.34 -24.78 -8.80
N PHE A 250 -0.18 -23.73 -8.00
CA PHE A 250 0.89 -23.64 -7.01
C PHE A 250 0.47 -24.09 -5.62
N ALA A 251 -0.71 -23.68 -5.17
CA ALA A 251 -1.22 -24.03 -3.84
C ALA A 251 -1.26 -25.55 -3.55
N PRO A 252 -1.60 -26.45 -4.51
CA PRO A 252 -1.69 -27.89 -4.24
C PRO A 252 -0.38 -28.56 -3.78
N TRP A 253 0.78 -27.98 -4.10
CA TRP A 253 2.08 -28.61 -3.81
C TRP A 253 3.07 -27.70 -3.10
N MET A 254 2.80 -26.38 -3.03
CA MET A 254 3.58 -25.42 -2.24
C MET A 254 2.83 -24.90 -1.01
N GLY A 255 1.61 -25.39 -0.74
CA GLY A 255 0.79 -24.91 0.37
C GLY A 255 0.11 -23.57 0.08
N SER A 256 -0.68 -23.10 1.03
CA SER A 256 -1.51 -21.91 0.83
C SER A 256 -0.67 -20.63 0.95
N SER A 257 -0.69 -19.80 -0.08
CA SER A 257 0.08 -18.54 -0.16
C SER A 257 -0.51 -17.38 0.63
N GLY A 258 -1.28 -17.64 1.69
CA GLY A 258 -1.89 -16.57 2.50
C GLY A 258 -2.95 -16.99 3.51
N ARG A 259 -3.25 -18.28 3.65
CA ARG A 259 -3.84 -18.83 4.88
C ARG A 259 -2.75 -19.56 5.64
N ASN A 260 -2.62 -19.28 6.92
CA ASN A 260 -1.86 -20.17 7.79
C ASN A 260 -2.50 -21.55 7.73
N ALA A 261 -1.66 -22.58 7.81
CA ALA A 261 -2.11 -23.96 7.80
C ALA A 261 -2.86 -24.28 9.11
N LYS A 262 -4.08 -23.79 9.25
CA LYS A 262 -5.03 -24.31 10.24
C LYS A 262 -5.85 -25.40 9.55
N LYS A 263 -5.40 -26.64 9.75
CA LYS A 263 -6.29 -27.80 9.82
C LYS A 263 -6.97 -27.79 11.19
#